data_AF-A0A2V9RZ46-F1
#
_entry.id   AF-A0A2V9RZ46-F1
#
_cell.length_a   1.000
_cell.length_b   1.000
_cell.length_c   1.000
_cell.angle_alpha   90.00
_cell.angle_beta   90.00
_cell.angle_gamma   90.00
#
_symmetry.space_group_name_H-M   'P 1'
#
loop_
_entity.id
_entity.type
_entity.pdbx_description
1 polymer ?
#
loop_
_entity_poly.entity_id
_entity_poly.type
_entity_poly.pdbx_seq_one_letter_code
_entity_poly.pdbx_strand_id
1 'polypeptide(L)'
;MRAIHQGVTYHRMAPPGTSSVDVVVYDVSKKIEALSVTADVLRFQARSNELQGIRLFAVDNKSKPPRTQMNDQNFEFYLPDGAEVDTAIAMTEGGQPLTTAPVPQRDKNRYAFIFPLRPGETQFQVVFHLAYRGEASIDPKELYGTQHFVVMLPKTMQFASASGATFASMNDPRQPDAIVQVASNTKAGQPLTFKISGTGILTDKEGSNQEADSPASGSTTAGRDSRPGGGLGPPIDAPDPLEKYRWYILGGFALVMTAGAFYISKRPRTASLANFGPSDIELSALPRAVTPAAHGRSGLLLEALKEELFELEVEHKQGHISQQEYEKAKAALDQTLERALKRAVAKITS
;
A
#
# COMPACT_ATOMS: atom_id res chain seq x y z
N MET A 1 13.05 21.96 19.57
CA MET A 1 14.00 21.51 20.63
C MET A 1 14.67 20.22 20.21
N ARG A 2 15.97 20.06 20.53
CA ARG A 2 16.76 18.83 20.28
C ARG A 2 17.39 18.37 21.60
N ALA A 3 17.23 17.09 21.94
CA ALA A 3 17.91 16.44 23.05
C ALA A 3 18.74 15.26 22.55
N ILE A 4 19.86 14.97 23.20
CA ILE A 4 20.70 13.80 22.89
C ILE A 4 20.85 12.99 24.16
N HIS A 5 20.50 11.70 24.11
CA HIS A 5 20.65 10.77 25.23
C HIS A 5 21.30 9.50 24.74
N GLN A 6 22.43 9.10 25.35
CA GLN A 6 23.21 7.92 24.99
C GLN A 6 23.48 7.80 23.47
N GLY A 7 23.77 8.92 22.82
CA GLY A 7 24.08 8.99 21.38
C GLY A 7 22.87 8.99 20.45
N VAL A 8 21.63 8.85 20.96
CA VAL A 8 20.41 8.97 20.18
C VAL A 8 19.87 10.39 20.27
N THR A 9 19.51 10.96 19.11
CA THR A 9 18.90 12.29 19.04
C THR A 9 17.37 12.19 19.13
N TYR A 10 16.76 13.08 19.91
CA TYR A 10 15.32 13.26 20.07
C TYR A 10 14.93 14.68 19.65
N HIS A 11 13.83 14.80 18.92
CA HIS A 11 13.34 16.08 18.42
C HIS A 11 11.90 16.28 18.87
N ARG A 12 11.57 17.51 19.30
CA ARG A 12 10.20 17.94 19.53
C ARG A 12 10.02 19.35 18.98
N MET A 13 8.91 19.56 18.28
CA MET A 13 8.54 20.88 17.76
C MET A 13 8.24 21.82 18.94
N ALA A 14 8.69 23.07 18.81
CA ALA A 14 8.40 24.14 19.76
C ALA A 14 7.78 25.30 18.96
N PRO A 15 6.45 25.32 18.78
CA PRO A 15 5.79 26.38 18.02
C PRO A 15 6.07 27.78 18.61
N PRO A 16 5.99 28.86 17.80
CA PRO A 16 6.08 30.23 18.32
C PRO A 16 5.12 30.46 19.49
N GLY A 17 5.59 31.14 20.53
CA GLY A 17 4.81 31.36 21.78
C GLY A 17 4.92 30.23 22.82
N THR A 18 5.65 29.15 22.53
CA THR A 18 5.87 28.05 23.49
C THR A 18 6.93 28.43 24.54
N SER A 19 6.56 28.42 25.81
CA SER A 19 7.47 28.71 26.94
C SER A 19 8.17 27.48 27.53
N SER A 20 7.62 26.29 27.35
CA SER A 20 8.19 25.02 27.81
C SER A 20 7.89 23.87 26.85
N VAL A 21 8.82 22.91 26.75
CA VAL A 21 8.68 21.71 25.91
C VAL A 21 9.23 20.52 26.67
N ASP A 22 8.39 19.55 27.00
CA ASP A 22 8.86 18.30 27.59
C ASP A 22 9.49 17.41 26.52
N VAL A 23 10.57 16.69 26.80
CA VAL A 23 11.11 15.71 25.87
C VAL A 23 11.35 14.42 26.63
N VAL A 24 10.62 13.37 26.26
CA VAL A 24 10.83 12.05 26.82
C VAL A 24 12.00 11.40 26.09
N VAL A 25 13.01 11.00 26.85
CA VAL A 25 14.18 10.24 26.36
C VAL A 25 14.19 8.86 27.01
N TYR A 26 14.77 7.88 26.34
CA TYR A 26 14.80 6.49 26.81
C TYR A 26 16.21 5.94 26.77
N ASP A 27 16.58 5.13 27.77
CA ASP A 27 17.85 4.43 27.75
C ASP A 27 17.99 3.56 26.49
N VAL A 28 19.21 3.52 25.97
CA VAL A 28 19.55 2.85 24.71
C VAL A 28 19.98 1.42 25.01
N SER A 29 19.50 0.48 24.19
CA SER A 29 20.01 -0.89 24.12
C SER A 29 20.55 -1.15 22.72
N LYS A 30 21.57 -1.99 22.61
CA LYS A 30 22.03 -2.49 21.30
C LYS A 30 21.05 -3.46 20.68
N LYS A 31 20.26 -4.18 21.50
CA LYS A 31 19.27 -5.15 21.06
C LYS A 31 18.06 -5.16 21.99
N ILE A 32 16.86 -5.27 21.42
CA ILE A 32 15.59 -5.45 22.11
C ILE A 32 14.93 -6.71 21.55
N GLU A 33 14.76 -7.72 22.41
CA GLU A 33 14.14 -8.99 22.00
C GLU A 33 12.63 -8.86 21.74
N ALA A 34 11.98 -7.85 22.34
CA ALA A 34 10.55 -7.60 22.23
C ALA A 34 10.17 -6.70 21.03
N LEU A 35 11.02 -6.61 20.00
CA LEU A 35 10.64 -5.96 18.74
C LEU A 35 9.71 -6.88 17.95
N SER A 36 8.67 -6.29 17.36
CA SER A 36 7.76 -7.02 16.48
C SER A 36 7.49 -6.23 15.22
N VAL A 37 7.43 -6.91 14.08
CA VAL A 37 6.96 -6.31 12.82
C VAL A 37 5.45 -6.57 12.72
N THR A 38 4.67 -5.50 12.78
CA THR A 38 3.21 -5.60 12.69
C THR A 38 2.77 -5.77 11.24
N ALA A 39 3.42 -5.06 10.32
CA ALA A 39 3.15 -5.12 8.90
C ALA A 39 4.43 -5.07 8.06
N ASP A 40 4.45 -5.87 6.99
CA ASP A 40 5.34 -5.69 5.84
C ASP A 40 4.48 -5.67 4.57
N VAL A 41 4.57 -4.60 3.80
CA VAL A 41 3.74 -4.34 2.64
C VAL A 41 4.62 -4.15 1.43
N LEU A 42 4.49 -5.04 0.45
CA LEU A 42 5.10 -4.92 -0.86
C LEU A 42 4.04 -4.52 -1.89
N ARG A 43 4.10 -3.27 -2.34
CA ARG A 43 3.29 -2.77 -3.44
C ARG A 43 4.12 -2.74 -4.70
N PHE A 44 3.61 -3.29 -5.80
CA PHE A 44 4.27 -3.18 -7.10
C PHE A 44 3.39 -2.50 -8.14
N GLN A 45 4.02 -1.81 -9.07
CA GLN A 45 3.43 -1.31 -10.31
C GLN A 45 4.43 -1.52 -11.44
N ALA A 46 3.95 -1.79 -12.65
CA ALA A 46 4.82 -2.04 -13.80
C ALA A 46 4.43 -1.15 -14.98
N ARG A 47 5.41 -0.40 -15.49
CA ARG A 47 5.29 0.42 -16.70
C ARG A 47 6.33 -0.04 -17.70
N SER A 48 5.88 -0.56 -18.84
CA SER A 48 6.74 -1.00 -19.94
C SER A 48 7.84 -1.98 -19.48
N ASN A 49 9.07 -1.50 -19.34
CA ASN A 49 10.28 -2.25 -19.04
C ASN A 49 10.78 -2.08 -17.60
N GLU A 50 9.98 -1.46 -16.73
CA GLU A 50 10.35 -1.20 -15.33
C GLU A 50 9.24 -1.66 -14.38
N LEU A 51 9.67 -2.28 -13.28
CA LEU A 51 8.85 -2.63 -12.14
C LEU A 51 9.24 -1.71 -10.99
N GLN A 52 8.32 -0.89 -10.54
CA GLN A 52 8.47 -0.10 -9.33
C GLN A 52 7.90 -0.88 -8.14
N GLY A 53 8.68 -0.94 -7.07
CA GLY A 53 8.29 -1.53 -5.79
C GLY A 53 8.31 -0.49 -4.68
N ILE A 54 7.35 -0.60 -3.77
CA ILE A 54 7.36 0.10 -2.49
C ILE A 54 7.24 -0.95 -1.41
N ARG A 55 8.24 -1.02 -0.54
CA ARG A 55 8.22 -1.85 0.66
C ARG A 55 8.02 -0.97 1.88
N LEU A 56 6.98 -1.24 2.67
CA LEU A 56 6.71 -0.55 3.93
C LEU A 56 6.75 -1.53 5.08
N PHE A 57 7.45 -1.17 6.15
CA PHE A 57 7.50 -1.92 7.40
C PHE A 57 6.92 -1.07 8.53
N ALA A 58 6.13 -1.70 9.40
CA ALA A 58 5.74 -1.14 10.69
C ALA A 58 6.38 -1.98 11.80
N VAL A 59 7.27 -1.36 12.56
CA VAL A 59 8.10 -1.99 13.59
C VAL A 59 7.71 -1.42 14.94
N ASP A 60 7.22 -2.27 15.82
CA ASP A 60 6.71 -1.88 17.13
C ASP A 60 7.68 -2.31 18.23
N ASN A 61 8.04 -1.36 19.09
CA ASN A 61 8.89 -1.57 20.24
C ASN A 61 8.07 -1.43 21.53
N LYS A 62 7.72 -2.58 22.12
CA LYS A 62 7.01 -2.68 23.41
C LYS A 62 7.91 -3.10 24.56
N SER A 63 9.19 -2.71 24.52
CA SER A 63 10.16 -3.03 25.57
C SER A 63 9.68 -2.60 26.96
N LYS A 64 9.95 -3.43 27.97
CA LYS A 64 9.69 -3.17 29.39
C LYS A 64 10.96 -3.49 30.19
N PRO A 65 11.64 -2.50 30.81
CA PRO A 65 11.33 -1.06 30.76
C PRO A 65 11.44 -0.47 29.34
N PRO A 66 10.80 0.68 29.05
CA PRO A 66 10.88 1.32 27.73
C PRO A 66 12.32 1.72 27.39
N ARG A 67 12.84 1.18 26.28
CA ARG A 67 14.20 1.44 25.80
C ARG A 67 14.21 1.68 24.30
N THR A 68 15.16 2.48 23.83
CA THR A 68 15.40 2.66 22.39
C THR A 68 16.43 1.64 21.91
N GLN A 69 16.17 0.93 20.81
CA GLN A 69 17.23 0.16 20.14
C GLN A 69 18.05 1.07 19.23
N MET A 70 19.38 1.03 19.34
CA MET A 70 20.29 1.71 18.40
C MET A 70 21.61 0.96 18.21
N ASN A 71 21.86 0.52 16.97
CA ASN A 71 23.08 -0.11 16.49
C ASN A 71 23.26 0.19 14.98
N ASP A 72 24.32 -0.33 14.36
CA ASP A 72 24.69 -0.03 12.97
C ASP A 72 23.87 -0.82 11.92
N GLN A 73 22.97 -1.69 12.37
CA GLN A 73 22.12 -2.59 11.57
C GLN A 73 20.72 -2.68 12.20
N ASN A 74 20.09 -1.53 12.45
CA ASN A 74 19.01 -1.44 13.43
C ASN A 74 17.73 -2.16 12.99
N PHE A 75 17.41 -2.08 11.69
CA PHE A 75 16.34 -2.84 11.05
C PHE A 75 16.81 -3.29 9.67
N GLU A 76 16.77 -4.58 9.40
CA GLU A 76 17.34 -5.17 8.19
C GLU A 76 16.27 -5.75 7.28
N PHE A 77 16.52 -5.76 5.97
CA PHE A 77 15.59 -6.33 5.00
C PHE A 77 16.31 -6.70 3.70
N TYR A 78 15.66 -7.51 2.87
CA TYR A 78 16.11 -7.81 1.52
C TYR A 78 15.32 -7.03 0.47
N LEU A 79 15.96 -6.72 -0.66
CA LEU A 79 15.27 -6.33 -1.89
C LEU A 79 15.42 -7.42 -2.96
N PRO A 80 14.54 -7.45 -3.97
CA PRO A 80 14.68 -8.35 -5.12
C PRO A 80 16.02 -8.18 -5.83
N ASP A 81 16.44 -9.20 -6.57
CA ASP A 81 17.67 -9.11 -7.34
C ASP A 81 17.55 -8.08 -8.46
N GLY A 82 18.58 -7.24 -8.61
CA GLY A 82 18.56 -6.12 -9.56
C GLY A 82 17.72 -4.92 -9.13
N ALA A 83 17.25 -4.88 -7.89
CA ALA A 83 16.57 -3.71 -7.34
C ALA A 83 17.56 -2.59 -7.00
N GLU A 84 17.23 -1.39 -7.44
CA GLU A 84 17.92 -0.15 -7.10
C GLU A 84 17.02 0.72 -6.23
N VAL A 85 17.56 1.21 -5.11
CA VAL A 85 16.81 2.06 -4.18
C VAL A 85 16.72 3.47 -4.74
N ASP A 86 15.50 3.95 -4.94
CA ASP A 86 15.22 5.33 -5.34
C ASP A 86 15.30 6.24 -4.12
N THR A 87 14.45 5.94 -3.14
CA THR A 87 14.36 6.71 -1.91
C THR A 87 13.89 5.86 -0.76
N ALA A 88 14.32 6.22 0.45
CA ALA A 88 13.87 5.59 1.66
C ALA A 88 13.61 6.62 2.77
N ILE A 89 12.59 6.35 3.56
CA ILE A 89 12.07 7.23 4.59
C ILE A 89 11.87 6.42 5.87
N ALA A 90 12.16 7.02 7.02
CA ALA A 90 11.80 6.51 8.33
C ALA A 90 10.95 7.53 9.09
N MET A 91 9.98 7.06 9.85
CA MET A 91 9.08 7.90 10.64
C MET A 91 8.81 7.22 11.99
N THR A 92 9.11 7.91 13.09
CA THR A 92 8.68 7.46 14.42
C THR A 92 7.21 7.80 14.66
N GLU A 93 6.56 7.12 15.60
CA GLU A 93 5.22 7.46 16.07
C GLU A 93 5.09 8.96 16.41
N GLY A 94 4.13 9.64 15.77
CA GLY A 94 3.91 11.08 15.91
C GLY A 94 5.06 11.99 15.41
N GLY A 95 6.08 11.41 14.78
CA GLY A 95 7.24 12.11 14.24
C GLY A 95 7.02 12.61 12.81
N GLN A 96 7.93 13.46 12.34
CA GLN A 96 7.99 13.83 10.93
C GLN A 96 8.75 12.76 10.15
N PRO A 97 8.37 12.48 8.89
CA PRO A 97 9.15 11.62 8.02
C PRO A 97 10.57 12.18 7.81
N LEU A 98 11.57 11.31 7.86
CA LEU A 98 12.96 11.63 7.58
C LEU A 98 13.48 10.75 6.44
N THR A 99 14.02 11.37 5.40
CA THR A 99 14.76 10.64 4.37
C THR A 99 16.01 10.03 4.97
N THR A 100 16.13 8.70 4.89
CA THR A 100 17.26 7.95 5.42
C THR A 100 17.58 6.79 4.49
N ALA A 101 18.74 6.84 3.85
CA ALA A 101 19.16 5.80 2.93
C ALA A 101 19.58 4.55 3.72
N PRO A 102 19.02 3.38 3.41
CA PRO A 102 19.44 2.15 4.05
C PRO A 102 20.83 1.76 3.52
N VAL A 103 21.67 1.22 4.39
CA VAL A 103 23.05 0.84 4.05
C VAL A 103 23.10 -0.61 3.58
N PRO A 104 23.78 -0.91 2.45
CA PRO A 104 24.04 -2.28 2.03
C PRO A 104 24.77 -3.10 3.09
N GLN A 105 24.42 -4.37 3.20
CA GLN A 105 25.03 -5.33 4.11
C GLN A 105 25.95 -6.30 3.36
N ARG A 106 26.59 -7.22 4.10
CA ARG A 106 27.50 -8.23 3.52
C ARG A 106 26.77 -9.17 2.55
N ASP A 107 25.52 -9.52 2.86
CA ASP A 107 24.72 -10.40 2.01
C ASP A 107 24.16 -9.61 0.82
N LYS A 108 24.17 -10.21 -0.37
CA LYS A 108 23.65 -9.58 -1.59
C LYS A 108 22.19 -9.15 -1.39
N ASN A 109 21.89 -7.92 -1.80
CA ASN A 109 20.56 -7.28 -1.72
C ASN A 109 20.00 -7.16 -0.30
N ARG A 110 20.82 -7.34 0.75
CA ARG A 110 20.44 -7.07 2.13
C ARG A 110 20.83 -5.65 2.50
N TYR A 111 19.93 -4.96 3.18
CA TYR A 111 20.09 -3.57 3.58
C TYR A 111 19.72 -3.40 5.05
N ALA A 112 20.22 -2.34 5.68
CA ALA A 112 19.83 -1.96 7.03
C ALA A 112 19.52 -0.47 7.16
N PHE A 113 18.46 -0.14 7.89
CA PHE A 113 18.22 1.20 8.37
C PHE A 113 19.03 1.45 9.65
N ILE A 114 19.81 2.53 9.64
CA ILE A 114 20.46 3.07 10.84
C ILE A 114 19.56 4.16 11.41
N PHE A 115 18.47 3.74 12.03
CA PHE A 115 17.46 4.66 12.55
C PHE A 115 16.93 4.15 13.90
N PRO A 116 16.82 4.99 14.93
CA PRO A 116 16.48 4.55 16.29
C PRO A 116 15.07 3.96 16.36
N LEU A 117 14.95 2.74 16.87
CA LEU A 117 13.66 2.11 17.17
C LEU A 117 13.27 2.48 18.61
N ARG A 118 12.61 3.64 18.75
CA ARG A 118 12.11 4.15 20.04
C ARG A 118 10.91 3.31 20.51
N PRO A 119 10.55 3.32 21.81
CA PRO A 119 9.28 2.77 22.26
C PRO A 119 8.11 3.34 21.44
N GLY A 120 7.19 2.47 21.02
CA GLY A 120 6.14 2.80 20.05
C GLY A 120 6.42 2.27 18.64
N GLU A 121 5.63 2.71 17.68
CA GLU A 121 5.78 2.30 16.28
C GLU A 121 6.82 3.14 15.53
N THR A 122 7.65 2.48 14.72
CA THR A 122 8.51 3.12 13.73
C THR A 122 8.21 2.52 12.37
N GLN A 123 8.00 3.39 11.39
CA GLN A 123 7.71 2.98 10.03
C GLN A 123 8.90 3.25 9.13
N PHE A 124 9.17 2.29 8.25
CA PHE A 124 10.17 2.39 7.20
C PHE A 124 9.49 2.23 5.85
N GLN A 125 9.83 3.08 4.90
CA GLN A 125 9.41 2.94 3.52
C GLN A 125 10.65 2.93 2.63
N VAL A 126 10.68 2.02 1.67
CA VAL A 126 11.70 1.92 0.63
C VAL A 126 11.00 1.89 -0.71
N VAL A 127 11.34 2.84 -1.57
CA VAL A 127 10.95 2.86 -2.98
C VAL A 127 12.15 2.39 -3.78
N PHE A 128 11.89 1.46 -4.68
CA PHE A 128 12.91 0.88 -5.53
C PHE A 128 12.33 0.58 -6.91
N HIS A 129 13.22 0.44 -7.89
CA HIS A 129 12.87 -0.03 -9.21
C HIS A 129 13.79 -1.18 -9.63
N LEU A 130 13.34 -1.97 -10.60
CA LEU A 130 14.14 -2.99 -11.26
C LEU A 130 13.67 -3.18 -12.70
N ALA A 131 14.60 -3.65 -13.54
CA ALA A 131 14.29 -4.02 -14.91
C ALA A 131 13.18 -5.10 -14.95
N TYR A 132 12.21 -4.91 -15.84
CA TYR A 132 11.03 -5.76 -15.94
C TYR A 132 10.76 -6.17 -17.39
N ARG A 133 10.40 -7.44 -17.59
CA ARG A 133 10.14 -8.02 -18.91
C ARG A 133 8.77 -8.68 -19.02
N GLY A 134 7.81 -8.17 -18.25
CA GLY A 134 6.44 -8.69 -18.19
C GLY A 134 6.20 -9.74 -17.11
N GLU A 135 7.25 -10.25 -16.47
CA GLU A 135 7.15 -11.10 -15.29
C GLU A 135 8.35 -10.94 -14.34
N ALA A 136 8.14 -11.23 -13.05
CA ALA A 136 9.18 -11.27 -12.03
C ALA A 136 8.85 -12.31 -10.96
N SER A 137 9.88 -12.99 -10.45
CA SER A 137 9.77 -13.88 -9.29
C SER A 137 10.36 -13.17 -8.08
N ILE A 138 9.55 -12.98 -7.03
CA ILE A 138 9.92 -12.24 -5.83
C ILE A 138 10.04 -13.21 -4.67
N ASP A 139 11.19 -13.18 -4.00
CA ASP A 139 11.41 -13.83 -2.71
C ASP A 139 11.74 -12.74 -1.68
N PRO A 140 10.81 -12.40 -0.77
CA PRO A 140 11.00 -11.28 0.15
C PRO A 140 12.02 -11.55 1.25
N LYS A 141 12.40 -12.83 1.46
CA LYS A 141 13.38 -13.29 2.46
C LYS A 141 13.18 -12.66 3.84
N GLU A 142 12.01 -12.89 4.44
CA GLU A 142 11.64 -12.30 5.73
C GLU A 142 12.65 -12.63 6.84
N LEU A 143 13.24 -11.58 7.42
CA LEU A 143 14.14 -11.68 8.58
C LEU A 143 13.39 -11.72 9.91
N TYR A 144 12.12 -11.31 9.89
CA TYR A 144 11.27 -11.20 11.08
C TYR A 144 9.95 -11.94 10.85
N GLY A 145 9.33 -12.41 11.94
CA GLY A 145 7.92 -12.78 11.86
C GLY A 145 7.06 -11.53 11.78
N THR A 146 6.02 -11.56 10.94
CA THR A 146 5.10 -10.43 10.77
C THR A 146 3.67 -10.82 11.13
N GLN A 147 2.88 -9.90 11.67
CA GLN A 147 1.44 -10.18 11.82
C GLN A 147 0.76 -10.22 10.45
N HIS A 148 1.16 -9.34 9.54
CA HIS A 148 0.65 -9.27 8.19
C HIS A 148 1.78 -8.98 7.19
N PHE A 149 2.03 -9.92 6.29
CA PHE A 149 2.79 -9.71 5.07
C PHE A 149 1.80 -9.53 3.91
N VAL A 150 1.88 -8.41 3.21
CA VAL A 150 0.89 -8.02 2.20
C VAL A 150 1.56 -7.71 0.87
N VAL A 151 1.02 -8.29 -0.20
CA VAL A 151 1.39 -7.96 -1.58
C VAL A 151 0.22 -7.24 -2.24
N MET A 152 0.49 -6.09 -2.83
CA MET A 152 -0.51 -5.27 -3.52
C MET A 152 -0.06 -5.01 -4.96
N LEU A 153 -0.95 -5.31 -5.92
CA LEU A 153 -0.71 -5.17 -7.36
C LEU A 153 -1.91 -4.52 -8.06
N PRO A 154 -1.75 -3.82 -9.19
CA PRO A 154 -2.85 -3.49 -10.09
C PRO A 154 -3.64 -4.72 -10.51
N LYS A 155 -4.96 -4.60 -10.68
CA LYS A 155 -5.82 -5.67 -11.19
C LYS A 155 -5.50 -6.15 -12.61
N THR A 156 -4.79 -5.33 -13.38
CA THR A 156 -4.28 -5.71 -14.70
C THR A 156 -3.05 -6.61 -14.63
N MET A 157 -2.41 -6.73 -13.46
CA MET A 157 -1.34 -7.67 -13.18
C MET A 157 -1.89 -8.96 -12.58
N GLN A 158 -1.06 -10.00 -12.54
CA GLN A 158 -1.39 -11.29 -11.96
C GLN A 158 -0.45 -11.61 -10.80
N PHE A 159 -0.98 -12.35 -9.83
CA PHE A 159 -0.24 -12.89 -8.70
C PHE A 159 -0.34 -14.41 -8.70
N ALA A 160 0.78 -15.10 -8.49
CA ALA A 160 0.80 -16.54 -8.26
C ALA A 160 1.77 -16.87 -7.12
N SER A 161 1.28 -17.45 -6.03
CA SER A 161 2.15 -17.90 -4.94
C SER A 161 2.89 -19.19 -5.33
N ALA A 162 4.13 -19.35 -4.85
CA ALA A 162 4.85 -20.60 -4.96
C ALA A 162 4.23 -21.68 -4.05
N SER A 163 4.48 -22.95 -4.38
CA SER A 163 4.08 -24.07 -3.53
C SER A 163 4.66 -23.92 -2.11
N GLY A 164 3.79 -24.03 -1.10
CA GLY A 164 4.16 -23.85 0.31
C GLY A 164 4.00 -22.42 0.85
N ALA A 165 3.76 -21.43 -0.01
CA ALA A 165 3.42 -20.08 0.42
C ALA A 165 1.90 -19.89 0.46
N THR A 166 1.38 -19.52 1.64
CA THR A 166 -0.07 -19.38 1.88
C THR A 166 -0.47 -17.91 1.89
N PHE A 167 -1.26 -17.51 0.89
CA PHE A 167 -1.84 -16.17 0.80
C PHE A 167 -3.37 -16.25 0.73
N ALA A 168 -4.03 -15.29 1.35
CA ALA A 168 -5.46 -15.06 1.22
C ALA A 168 -5.71 -13.77 0.46
N SER A 169 -6.59 -13.83 -0.55
CA SER A 169 -7.04 -12.65 -1.27
C SER A 169 -7.95 -11.80 -0.38
N MET A 170 -7.73 -10.49 -0.38
CA MET A 170 -8.54 -9.52 0.36
C MET A 170 -9.02 -8.41 -0.58
N ASN A 171 -10.22 -7.90 -0.32
CA ASN A 171 -10.70 -6.68 -0.96
C ASN A 171 -10.41 -5.47 -0.07
N ASP A 172 -9.67 -4.49 -0.57
CA ASP A 172 -9.50 -3.18 0.08
C ASP A 172 -10.42 -2.16 -0.62
N PRO A 173 -11.51 -1.71 0.02
CA PRO A 173 -12.43 -0.74 -0.57
C PRO A 173 -11.77 0.58 -0.98
N ARG A 174 -10.61 0.91 -0.43
CA ARG A 174 -9.86 2.14 -0.77
C ARG A 174 -8.94 1.98 -1.95
N GLN A 175 -8.67 0.75 -2.36
CA GLN A 175 -7.85 0.41 -3.52
C GLN A 175 -8.65 -0.57 -4.41
N PRO A 176 -9.80 -0.14 -4.97
CA PRO A 176 -10.70 -1.02 -5.71
C PRO A 176 -10.12 -1.51 -7.04
N ASP A 177 -9.02 -0.93 -7.50
CA ASP A 177 -8.25 -1.30 -8.68
C ASP A 177 -7.02 -2.18 -8.34
N ALA A 178 -6.87 -2.57 -7.07
CA ALA A 178 -5.80 -3.47 -6.62
C ALA A 178 -6.27 -4.91 -6.41
N ILE A 179 -5.33 -5.84 -6.57
CA ILE A 179 -5.32 -7.17 -6.00
C ILE A 179 -4.50 -7.09 -4.71
N VAL A 180 -5.06 -7.56 -3.60
CA VAL A 180 -4.38 -7.60 -2.30
C VAL A 180 -4.27 -9.05 -1.83
N GLN A 181 -3.06 -9.49 -1.54
CA GLN A 181 -2.76 -10.84 -1.06
C GLN A 181 -2.10 -10.74 0.31
N VAL A 182 -2.62 -11.49 1.28
CA VAL A 182 -2.19 -11.40 2.69
C VAL A 182 -1.72 -12.76 3.18
N ALA A 183 -0.50 -12.81 3.71
CA ALA A 183 -0.01 -13.91 4.54
C ALA A 183 0.00 -13.43 6.00
N SER A 184 -0.76 -14.11 6.86
CA SER A 184 -0.94 -13.71 8.27
C SER A 184 -0.04 -14.50 9.20
N ASN A 185 0.48 -13.86 10.25
CA ASN A 185 1.32 -14.44 11.29
C ASN A 185 2.52 -15.22 10.71
N THR A 186 3.24 -14.59 9.78
CA THR A 186 4.39 -15.19 9.14
C THR A 186 5.54 -15.36 10.13
N LYS A 187 6.43 -16.30 9.86
CA LYS A 187 7.66 -16.53 10.64
C LYS A 187 8.88 -16.08 9.84
N ALA A 188 9.94 -15.70 10.55
CA ALA A 188 11.24 -15.46 9.92
C ALA A 188 11.68 -16.69 9.11
N GLY A 189 12.16 -16.46 7.88
CA GLY A 189 12.56 -17.50 6.94
C GLY A 189 11.42 -18.35 6.36
N GLN A 190 10.15 -18.03 6.63
CA GLN A 190 9.03 -18.74 6.02
C GLN A 190 9.04 -18.52 4.49
N PRO A 191 8.85 -19.56 3.67
CA PRO A 191 8.71 -19.40 2.22
C PRO A 191 7.49 -18.54 1.88
N LEU A 192 7.76 -17.37 1.30
CA LEU A 192 6.75 -16.41 0.84
C LEU A 192 6.99 -16.01 -0.62
N THR A 193 7.65 -16.88 -1.40
CA THR A 193 7.92 -16.63 -2.80
C THR A 193 6.63 -16.52 -3.60
N PHE A 194 6.56 -15.54 -4.50
CA PHE A 194 5.48 -15.37 -5.45
C PHE A 194 5.99 -14.86 -6.80
N LYS A 195 5.20 -15.09 -7.83
CA LYS A 195 5.41 -14.53 -9.16
C LYS A 195 4.38 -13.44 -9.42
N ILE A 196 4.83 -12.41 -10.13
CA ILE A 196 3.98 -11.36 -10.68
C ILE A 196 4.17 -11.26 -12.18
N SER A 197 3.10 -11.01 -12.92
CA SER A 197 3.15 -10.82 -14.37
C SER A 197 2.17 -9.74 -14.83
N GLY A 198 2.36 -9.27 -16.05
CA GLY A 198 1.54 -8.23 -16.67
C GLY A 198 2.00 -6.82 -16.32
N THR A 199 1.26 -5.82 -16.78
CA THR A 199 1.59 -4.41 -16.56
C THR A 199 0.42 -3.68 -15.94
N GLY A 200 0.69 -2.60 -15.21
CA GLY A 200 -0.36 -1.82 -14.59
C GLY A 200 0.17 -0.76 -13.64
N ILE A 201 -0.67 0.23 -13.41
CA ILE A 201 -0.47 1.27 -12.39
C ILE A 201 -1.70 1.29 -11.50
N LEU A 202 -1.52 1.60 -10.21
CA LEU A 202 -2.66 1.86 -9.34
C LEU A 202 -3.06 3.33 -9.52
N THR A 203 -4.36 3.57 -9.56
CA THR A 203 -4.97 4.88 -9.58
C THR A 203 -5.03 5.44 -8.16
N ASP A 204 -4.52 6.65 -8.00
CA ASP A 204 -4.60 7.33 -6.73
C ASP A 204 -5.95 8.04 -6.66
N LYS A 205 -6.87 7.56 -5.83
CA LYS A 205 -8.01 8.39 -5.45
C LYS A 205 -7.54 9.41 -4.43
N GLU A 206 -7.30 10.62 -4.92
CA GLU A 206 -7.19 11.82 -4.10
C GLU A 206 -8.35 11.86 -3.11
N GLY A 207 -8.03 11.92 -1.82
CA GLY A 207 -8.95 12.50 -0.86
C GLY A 207 -9.08 13.95 -1.27
N SER A 208 -10.28 14.36 -1.68
CA SER A 208 -10.65 15.75 -1.85
C SER A 208 -10.34 16.52 -0.57
N ASN A 209 -9.14 17.10 -0.48
CA ASN A 209 -8.95 18.28 0.32
C ASN A 209 -9.69 19.39 -0.42
N GLN A 210 -10.95 19.60 -0.03
CA GLN A 210 -11.57 20.90 -0.20
C GLN A 210 -10.69 21.89 0.55
N GLU A 211 -9.80 22.54 -0.19
CA GLU A 211 -9.37 23.89 0.13
C GLU A 211 -10.65 24.71 0.26
N ALA A 212 -11.02 24.98 1.50
CA ALA A 212 -12.02 25.97 1.84
C ALA A 212 -11.46 27.33 1.45
N ASP A 213 -11.81 27.73 0.24
CA ASP A 213 -11.71 29.09 -0.27
C ASP A 213 -12.55 30.02 0.62
N SER A 214 -11.91 31.01 1.23
CA SER A 214 -12.55 32.23 1.76
C SER A 214 -11.48 33.27 2.17
N PRO A 215 -11.78 34.57 2.05
CA PRO A 215 -11.05 35.43 1.11
C PRO A 215 -10.14 36.44 1.82
N ALA A 216 -8.92 36.62 1.31
CA ALA A 216 -8.06 37.73 1.71
C ALA A 216 -8.42 38.98 0.89
N SER A 217 -9.04 39.95 1.58
CA SER A 217 -9.21 41.32 1.12
C SER A 217 -7.85 41.96 0.82
N GLY A 218 -7.78 42.70 -0.29
CA GLY A 218 -6.53 43.18 -0.87
C GLY A 218 -5.79 44.27 -0.08
N SER A 219 -4.50 44.41 -0.38
CA SER A 219 -3.90 45.69 -0.78
C SER A 219 -2.49 45.47 -1.35
N THR A 220 -2.16 46.36 -2.28
CA THR A 220 -0.99 46.51 -3.15
C THR A 220 0.36 46.69 -2.44
N THR A 221 1.46 46.22 -3.04
CA THR A 221 2.52 47.09 -3.64
C THR A 221 3.67 46.29 -4.27
N ALA A 222 4.15 46.80 -5.39
CA ALA A 222 5.28 46.31 -6.18
C ALA A 222 6.63 46.78 -5.61
N GLY A 223 7.68 45.96 -5.78
CA GLY A 223 9.07 46.34 -5.52
C GLY A 223 10.05 45.37 -6.17
N ARG A 224 10.85 45.88 -7.11
CA ARG A 224 11.90 45.18 -7.85
C ARG A 224 13.02 44.70 -6.92
N ASP A 225 13.66 43.58 -7.26
CA ASP A 225 15.10 43.42 -7.05
C ASP A 225 15.68 42.39 -8.03
N SER A 226 16.45 42.89 -8.99
CA SER A 226 17.26 42.12 -9.93
C SER A 226 18.57 41.74 -9.25
N ARG A 227 18.80 40.45 -8.97
CA ARG A 227 20.14 39.93 -8.64
C ARG A 227 20.68 39.11 -9.81
N PRO A 228 21.89 39.41 -10.32
CA PRO A 228 22.49 38.67 -11.42
C PRO A 228 23.07 37.35 -10.88
N GLY A 229 22.46 36.25 -11.28
CA GLY A 229 22.86 34.88 -10.95
C GLY A 229 22.14 33.92 -11.86
N GLY A 230 22.52 33.93 -13.14
CA GLY A 230 22.02 32.97 -14.12
C GLY A 230 22.64 31.60 -13.90
N GLY A 231 21.83 30.56 -14.12
CA GLY A 231 22.29 29.18 -14.19
C GLY A 231 21.82 28.33 -13.02
N LEU A 232 20.56 27.94 -13.04
CA LEU A 232 20.07 26.57 -13.28
C LEU A 232 18.59 26.76 -13.57
N GLY A 233 18.08 26.13 -14.65
CA GLY A 233 16.63 26.15 -14.92
C GLY A 233 15.85 25.64 -13.71
N PRO A 234 14.53 25.88 -13.63
CA PRO A 234 13.71 25.28 -12.58
C PRO A 234 14.04 23.78 -12.50
N PRO A 235 14.31 23.23 -11.31
CA PRO A 235 14.51 21.80 -11.14
C PRO A 235 13.45 21.06 -11.95
N ILE A 236 13.89 20.15 -12.81
CA ILE A 236 13.04 19.21 -13.54
C ILE A 236 11.90 18.74 -12.62
N ASP A 237 10.68 19.17 -12.94
CA ASP A 237 9.43 18.77 -12.31
C ASP A 237 9.16 17.29 -12.62
N ALA A 238 9.94 16.40 -12.01
CA ALA A 238 9.48 15.05 -11.73
C ALA A 238 8.73 15.15 -10.40
N PRO A 239 7.39 15.02 -10.36
CA PRO A 239 6.65 15.06 -9.11
C PRO A 239 7.23 14.02 -8.15
N ASP A 240 7.63 14.45 -6.96
CA ASP A 240 8.20 13.57 -5.94
C ASP A 240 7.22 12.41 -5.69
N PRO A 241 7.56 11.18 -6.10
CA PRO A 241 6.66 10.04 -5.99
C PRO A 241 6.39 9.68 -4.53
N LEU A 242 7.08 10.29 -3.55
CA LEU A 242 7.00 9.92 -2.14
C LEU A 242 5.98 10.71 -1.33
N GLU A 243 5.57 11.91 -1.77
CA GLU A 243 4.57 12.68 -1.01
C GLU A 243 3.19 12.04 -1.09
N LYS A 244 2.88 11.47 -2.25
CA LYS A 244 1.57 10.94 -2.61
C LYS A 244 1.13 9.70 -1.81
N TYR A 245 2.08 8.89 -1.34
CA TYR A 245 1.78 7.57 -0.76
C TYR A 245 1.80 7.53 0.78
N ARG A 246 2.26 8.61 1.43
CA ARG A 246 2.51 8.68 2.88
C ARG A 246 1.26 8.37 3.71
N TRP A 247 0.09 8.91 3.38
CA TRP A 247 -1.10 8.74 4.23
C TRP A 247 -1.97 7.54 3.85
N TYR A 248 -1.87 7.05 2.61
CA TYR A 248 -2.72 5.98 2.10
C TYR A 248 -2.28 4.59 2.54
N ILE A 249 -0.97 4.34 2.69
CA ILE A 249 -0.50 3.02 3.17
C ILE A 249 -0.82 2.87 4.66
N LEU A 250 -0.59 3.91 5.48
CA LEU A 250 -0.96 3.90 6.91
C LEU A 250 -2.48 3.82 7.14
N GLY A 251 -3.24 4.71 6.49
CA GLY A 251 -4.70 4.69 6.60
C GLY A 251 -5.24 3.35 6.11
N GLY A 252 -4.80 2.94 4.92
CA GLY A 252 -4.99 1.65 4.21
C GLY A 252 -4.93 0.43 5.12
N PHE A 253 -3.89 0.40 5.93
CA PHE A 253 -3.64 -0.73 6.81
C PHE A 253 -4.45 -0.69 8.11
N ALA A 254 -4.68 0.48 8.71
CA ALA A 254 -5.43 0.57 9.96
C ALA A 254 -6.84 -0.05 9.87
N LEU A 255 -7.54 0.14 8.75
CA LEU A 255 -8.87 -0.44 8.52
C LEU A 255 -8.81 -1.95 8.20
N VAL A 256 -7.77 -2.40 7.49
CA VAL A 256 -7.49 -3.82 7.22
C VAL A 256 -7.18 -4.58 8.51
N MET A 257 -6.38 -3.98 9.41
CA MET A 257 -6.07 -4.50 10.74
C MET A 257 -7.34 -4.62 11.59
N THR A 258 -8.23 -3.61 11.53
CA THR A 258 -9.48 -3.60 12.31
C THR A 258 -10.47 -4.65 11.80
N ALA A 259 -10.59 -4.83 10.48
CA ALA A 259 -11.42 -5.86 9.87
C ALA A 259 -10.87 -7.28 10.14
N GLY A 260 -9.56 -7.46 10.07
CA GLY A 260 -8.87 -8.71 10.40
C GLY A 260 -9.07 -9.11 11.87
N ALA A 261 -8.94 -8.16 12.80
CA ALA A 261 -9.19 -8.38 14.22
C ALA A 261 -10.66 -8.78 14.49
N PHE A 262 -11.63 -8.13 13.83
CA PHE A 262 -13.05 -8.46 13.95
C PHE A 262 -13.39 -9.86 13.42
N TYR A 263 -12.77 -10.27 12.32
CA TYR A 263 -12.98 -11.59 11.72
C TYR A 263 -12.39 -12.73 12.57
N ILE A 264 -11.24 -12.51 13.22
CA ILE A 264 -10.61 -13.47 14.14
C ILE A 264 -11.40 -13.58 15.45
N SER A 265 -11.94 -12.47 15.96
CA SER A 265 -12.80 -12.45 17.16
C SER A 265 -14.09 -13.27 17.00
N LYS A 266 -14.54 -13.52 15.77
CA LYS A 266 -15.78 -14.26 15.47
C LYS A 266 -15.57 -15.72 15.09
N ARG A 267 -14.33 -16.21 14.99
CA ARG A 267 -14.07 -17.64 14.72
C ARG A 267 -14.00 -18.41 16.04
N PRO A 268 -14.81 -19.46 16.25
CA PRO A 268 -14.63 -20.36 17.37
C PRO A 268 -13.27 -21.05 17.25
N ARG A 269 -12.47 -21.01 18.32
CA ARG A 269 -11.21 -21.77 18.42
C ARG A 269 -11.53 -23.25 18.59
N THR A 270 -11.65 -23.98 17.50
CA THR A 270 -11.53 -25.44 17.52
C THR A 270 -10.10 -25.80 17.14
N ALA A 271 -9.25 -25.93 18.16
CA ALA A 271 -8.02 -26.69 18.03
C ALA A 271 -8.38 -28.18 18.16
N SER A 272 -8.14 -28.95 17.10
CA SER A 272 -8.01 -30.40 17.21
C SER A 272 -6.69 -30.79 16.53
N LEU A 273 -5.79 -31.38 17.31
CA LEU A 273 -4.56 -32.00 16.84
C LEU A 273 -4.93 -33.29 16.12
N ALA A 274 -4.75 -33.34 14.80
CA ALA A 274 -4.87 -34.57 14.03
C ALA A 274 -3.56 -35.37 14.15
N ASN A 275 -3.67 -36.52 14.78
CA ASN A 275 -2.66 -37.57 14.91
C ASN A 275 -2.48 -38.23 13.53
N PHE A 276 -1.26 -38.27 12.99
CA PHE A 276 -0.96 -38.98 11.74
C PHE A 276 -0.64 -40.45 12.05
N GLY A 277 -1.49 -41.36 11.60
CA GLY A 277 -1.20 -42.80 11.48
C GLY A 277 -1.11 -43.19 10.00
N PRO A 278 -0.20 -44.08 9.60
CA PRO A 278 -0.01 -44.44 8.19
C PRO A 278 -0.88 -45.64 7.84
N SER A 279 -1.89 -45.47 6.99
CA SER A 279 -2.48 -46.54 6.17
C SER A 279 -3.40 -45.93 5.10
N ASP A 280 -3.41 -46.58 3.94
CA ASP A 280 -4.40 -46.53 2.86
C ASP A 280 -4.14 -45.57 1.69
N ILE A 281 -3.40 -46.12 0.74
CA ILE A 281 -3.39 -45.77 -0.68
C ILE A 281 -4.67 -46.34 -1.30
N GLU A 282 -5.47 -45.51 -1.99
CA GLU A 282 -6.26 -46.00 -3.12
C GLU A 282 -6.49 -44.92 -4.18
N LEU A 283 -6.41 -45.35 -5.45
CA LEU A 283 -6.29 -44.57 -6.67
C LEU A 283 -7.61 -44.69 -7.46
N SER A 284 -8.23 -43.58 -7.91
CA SER A 284 -9.15 -43.62 -9.07
C SER A 284 -9.55 -42.25 -9.67
N ALA A 285 -9.19 -42.11 -10.96
CA ALA A 285 -9.94 -41.64 -12.13
C ALA A 285 -10.55 -40.21 -12.25
N LEU A 286 -10.12 -39.51 -13.32
CA LEU A 286 -10.81 -38.45 -14.11
C LEU A 286 -11.75 -39.10 -15.17
N PRO A 287 -12.71 -38.42 -15.89
CA PRO A 287 -12.67 -37.03 -16.39
C PRO A 287 -14.04 -36.27 -16.54
N ARG A 288 -14.03 -34.98 -16.98
CA ARG A 288 -14.65 -34.46 -18.24
C ARG A 288 -14.81 -32.91 -18.26
N ALA A 289 -14.69 -32.35 -19.48
CA ALA A 289 -14.75 -30.93 -19.86
C ALA A 289 -16.17 -30.34 -19.92
N VAL A 290 -16.29 -29.01 -19.77
CA VAL A 290 -17.54 -28.22 -19.87
C VAL A 290 -17.38 -27.10 -20.91
N THR A 291 -18.38 -26.95 -21.78
CA THR A 291 -18.54 -25.93 -22.84
C THR A 291 -19.05 -24.57 -22.32
N PRO A 292 -18.81 -23.43 -23.01
CA PRO A 292 -19.25 -22.10 -22.57
C PRO A 292 -20.70 -21.77 -22.99
N ALA A 293 -21.41 -21.01 -22.15
CA ALA A 293 -22.81 -20.62 -22.31
C ALA A 293 -22.99 -19.29 -23.07
N ALA A 294 -24.04 -19.21 -23.89
CA ALA A 294 -24.44 -18.04 -24.68
C ALA A 294 -25.04 -16.91 -23.83
N HIS A 295 -24.66 -15.66 -24.09
CA HIS A 295 -25.21 -14.47 -23.44
C HIS A 295 -26.64 -14.16 -23.96
N GLY A 296 -27.60 -14.01 -23.04
CA GLY A 296 -28.99 -13.69 -23.37
C GLY A 296 -29.23 -12.22 -23.74
N ARG A 297 -30.39 -11.93 -24.35
CA ARG A 297 -30.81 -10.57 -24.80
C ARG A 297 -30.77 -9.47 -23.73
N SER A 298 -30.80 -9.82 -22.44
CA SER A 298 -30.64 -8.87 -21.33
C SER A 298 -29.20 -8.40 -21.16
N GLY A 299 -28.21 -9.22 -21.54
CA GLY A 299 -26.79 -8.84 -21.54
C GLY A 299 -26.50 -7.76 -22.59
N LEU A 300 -27.04 -7.93 -23.80
CA LEU A 300 -26.88 -6.96 -24.90
C LEU A 300 -27.49 -5.58 -24.58
N LEU A 301 -28.60 -5.54 -23.84
CA LEU A 301 -29.23 -4.28 -23.44
C LEU A 301 -28.43 -3.57 -22.33
N LEU A 302 -27.86 -4.31 -21.38
CA LEU A 302 -26.98 -3.74 -20.35
C LEU A 302 -25.64 -3.28 -20.93
N GLU A 303 -25.15 -3.97 -21.96
CA GLU A 303 -23.94 -3.59 -22.68
C GLU A 303 -24.16 -2.28 -23.47
N ALA A 304 -25.29 -2.17 -24.18
CA ALA A 304 -25.68 -0.93 -24.86
C ALA A 304 -25.89 0.25 -23.89
N LEU A 305 -26.55 0.03 -22.73
CA LEU A 305 -26.72 1.08 -21.71
C LEU A 305 -25.39 1.52 -21.09
N LYS A 306 -24.42 0.59 -20.94
CA LYS A 306 -23.08 0.91 -20.43
C LYS A 306 -22.31 1.77 -21.44
N GLU A 307 -22.47 1.50 -22.72
CA GLU A 307 -21.84 2.25 -23.81
C GLU A 307 -22.42 3.67 -23.92
N GLU A 308 -23.74 3.84 -23.89
CA GLU A 308 -24.37 5.17 -23.90
C GLU A 308 -24.00 6.02 -22.67
N LEU A 309 -23.87 5.42 -21.48
CA LEU A 309 -23.47 6.14 -20.26
C LEU A 309 -22.00 6.55 -20.31
N PHE A 310 -21.16 5.76 -21.00
CA PHE A 310 -19.76 6.09 -21.22
C PHE A 310 -19.61 7.23 -22.23
N GLU A 311 -20.33 7.20 -23.35
CA GLU A 311 -20.33 8.29 -24.33
C GLU A 311 -20.80 9.61 -23.71
N LEU A 312 -21.88 9.58 -22.92
CA LEU A 312 -22.40 10.76 -22.22
C LEU A 312 -21.37 11.37 -21.25
N GLU A 313 -20.59 10.54 -20.54
CA GLU A 313 -19.52 11.00 -19.65
C GLU A 313 -18.35 11.61 -20.43
N VAL A 314 -18.00 11.01 -21.58
CA VAL A 314 -16.94 11.53 -22.46
C VAL A 314 -17.33 12.89 -23.04
N GLU A 315 -18.56 13.03 -23.55
CA GLU A 315 -19.06 14.30 -24.10
C GLU A 315 -19.12 15.40 -23.04
N HIS A 316 -19.52 15.07 -21.82
CA HIS A 316 -19.51 16.02 -20.70
C HIS A 316 -18.09 16.47 -20.35
N LYS A 317 -17.13 15.54 -20.29
CA LYS A 317 -15.72 15.86 -20.00
C LYS A 317 -15.05 16.66 -21.11
N GLN A 318 -15.51 16.53 -22.35
CA GLN A 318 -15.04 17.31 -23.49
C GLN A 318 -15.78 18.67 -23.62
N GLY A 319 -16.81 18.91 -22.79
CA GLY A 319 -17.58 20.16 -22.78
C GLY A 319 -18.58 20.28 -23.93
N HIS A 320 -18.93 19.17 -24.59
CA HIS A 320 -19.88 19.15 -25.71
C HIS A 320 -21.34 19.21 -25.27
N ILE A 321 -21.63 18.86 -24.02
CA ILE A 321 -22.95 18.97 -23.39
C ILE A 321 -22.85 19.79 -22.11
N SER A 322 -23.89 20.58 -21.82
CA SER A 322 -23.94 21.36 -20.57
C SER A 322 -24.23 20.46 -19.36
N GLN A 323 -23.83 20.90 -18.16
CA GLN A 323 -24.09 20.18 -16.90
C GLN A 323 -25.58 19.83 -16.72
N GLN A 324 -26.48 20.73 -17.12
CA GLN A 324 -27.92 20.54 -17.00
C GLN A 324 -28.46 19.47 -17.98
N GLU A 325 -27.89 19.39 -19.18
CA GLU A 325 -28.22 18.35 -20.17
C GLU A 325 -27.67 16.99 -19.76
N TYR A 326 -26.44 16.95 -19.23
CA TYR A 326 -25.83 15.76 -18.67
C TYR A 326 -26.69 15.17 -17.54
N GLU A 327 -27.11 15.98 -16.56
CA GLU A 327 -27.93 15.52 -15.44
C GLU A 327 -29.30 14.98 -15.89
N LYS A 328 -29.91 15.62 -16.89
CA LYS A 328 -31.19 15.18 -17.45
C LYS A 328 -31.06 13.87 -18.23
N ALA A 329 -30.01 13.73 -19.05
CA ALA A 329 -29.74 12.51 -19.82
C ALA A 329 -29.37 11.33 -18.90
N LYS A 330 -28.55 11.60 -17.88
CA LYS A 330 -28.19 10.62 -16.85
C LYS A 330 -29.41 10.12 -16.07
N ALA A 331 -30.29 11.02 -15.63
CA ALA A 331 -31.50 10.64 -14.91
C ALA A 331 -32.45 9.77 -15.77
N ALA A 332 -32.53 10.01 -17.08
CA ALA A 332 -33.31 9.18 -17.99
C ALA A 332 -32.70 7.78 -18.14
N LEU A 333 -31.37 7.68 -18.31
CA LEU A 333 -30.64 6.42 -18.40
C LEU A 333 -30.77 5.60 -17.11
N ASP A 334 -30.66 6.22 -15.94
CA ASP A 334 -30.83 5.56 -14.64
C ASP A 334 -32.24 4.96 -14.48
N GLN A 335 -33.29 5.66 -14.93
CA GLN A 335 -34.65 5.10 -14.92
C GLN A 335 -34.79 3.90 -15.87
N THR A 336 -34.11 3.89 -17.01
CA THR A 336 -34.11 2.74 -17.92
C THR A 336 -33.35 1.54 -17.35
N LEU A 337 -32.22 1.79 -16.68
CA LEU A 337 -31.42 0.78 -16.00
C LEU A 337 -32.21 0.12 -14.86
N GLU A 338 -32.87 0.91 -14.01
CA GLU A 338 -33.71 0.37 -12.94
C GLU A 338 -34.85 -0.50 -13.48
N ARG A 339 -35.48 -0.08 -14.59
CA ARG A 339 -36.54 -0.87 -15.24
C ARG A 339 -35.99 -2.16 -15.85
N ALA A 340 -34.80 -2.12 -16.45
CA ALA A 340 -34.13 -3.29 -17.00
C ALA A 340 -33.74 -4.28 -15.89
N LEU A 341 -33.20 -3.80 -14.77
CA LEU A 341 -32.84 -4.61 -13.60
C LEU A 341 -34.08 -5.24 -12.97
N LYS A 342 -35.18 -4.49 -12.77
CA LYS A 342 -36.44 -5.03 -12.24
C LYS A 342 -37.02 -6.13 -13.15
N ARG A 343 -36.93 -5.97 -14.47
CA ARG A 343 -37.35 -7.00 -15.44
C ARG A 343 -36.44 -8.23 -15.45
N ALA A 344 -35.14 -8.05 -15.29
CA ALA A 344 -34.19 -9.16 -15.20
C ALA A 344 -34.43 -9.99 -13.93
N VAL A 345 -34.67 -9.33 -12.79
CA VAL A 345 -34.99 -9.99 -11.52
C VAL A 345 -36.33 -10.73 -11.59
N ALA A 346 -37.38 -10.13 -12.17
CA ALA A 346 -38.68 -10.78 -12.34
C ALA A 346 -38.64 -12.03 -13.23
N LYS A 347 -37.68 -12.12 -14.17
CA LYS A 347 -37.50 -13.29 -15.05
C LYS A 347 -36.74 -14.45 -14.39
N ILE A 348 -36.08 -14.19 -13.25
CA ILE A 348 -35.35 -15.20 -12.46
C ILE A 348 -36.26 -15.83 -11.39
N THR A 349 -37.35 -15.15 -11.01
CA THR A 349 -38.30 -15.59 -9.96
C THR A 349 -39.60 -16.19 -10.51
N SER A 350 -39.71 -16.41 -11.82
CA SER A 350 -40.87 -16.99 -12.51
C SER A 350 -40.59 -18.39 -13.04
#